data_AF-A0A257KZJ7-F1
#
_entry.id   AF-A0A257KZJ7-F1
#
_cell.length_a   1.000
_cell.length_b   1.000
_cell.length_c   1.000
_cell.angle_alpha   90.00
_cell.angle_beta   90.00
_cell.angle_gamma   90.00
#
_symmetry.space_group_name_H-M   'P 1'
#
loop_
_entity.id
_entity.type
_entity.pdbx_description
1 polymer ?
#
loop_
_entity_poly.entity_id
_entity_poly.type
_entity_poly.pdbx_seq_one_letter_code
_entity_poly.pdbx_strand_id
1 'polypeptide(L)'
;MRTIALAAATMLASHAARAGQVRFDVQLLPAATGAQQVISGLNDSGTVVGYQFSSGNPEQAYVFTDGTLSVLPVPGALWARPAGISNNGVVVGSWFVNNTQQTGFLSASGATPIAVLSAGANTNAVAQAIDPGGRLIAGYSVGDAHRSWI
;
A
#
# COMPACT_ATOMS: atom_id res chain seq x y z
N MET A 1 -40.43 14.11 -9.82
CA MET A 1 -39.47 13.74 -8.76
C MET A 1 -38.19 13.25 -9.42
N ARG A 2 -37.14 14.08 -9.33
CA ARG A 2 -35.69 13.83 -9.40
C ARG A 2 -35.18 12.76 -10.38
N THR A 3 -34.85 13.22 -11.58
CA THR A 3 -33.80 12.67 -12.43
C THR A 3 -32.50 13.37 -12.06
N ILE A 4 -31.49 12.68 -11.51
CA ILE A 4 -30.06 13.04 -11.69
C ILE A 4 -29.26 11.74 -11.68
N ALA A 5 -28.82 11.33 -12.87
CA ALA A 5 -27.67 10.45 -13.05
C ALA A 5 -26.40 11.31 -13.00
N LEU A 6 -25.34 10.82 -12.37
CA LEU A 6 -23.98 11.29 -12.68
C LEU A 6 -23.00 10.14 -12.48
N ALA A 7 -22.84 9.34 -13.54
CA ALA A 7 -21.68 8.49 -13.70
C ALA A 7 -20.52 9.38 -14.16
N ALA A 8 -19.60 9.71 -13.26
CA ALA A 8 -18.31 10.28 -13.63
C ALA A 8 -17.33 9.11 -13.84
N ALA A 9 -17.43 8.44 -14.98
CA ALA A 9 -16.37 7.56 -15.46
C ALA A 9 -15.29 8.45 -16.08
N THR A 10 -14.34 8.91 -15.28
CA THR A 10 -13.11 9.52 -15.79
C THR A 10 -12.29 8.44 -16.49
N MET A 11 -12.32 8.44 -17.82
CA MET A 11 -11.35 7.66 -18.60
C MET A 11 -9.95 8.20 -18.30
N LEU A 12 -9.12 7.35 -17.70
CA LEU A 12 -7.71 7.64 -17.43
C LEU A 12 -6.94 7.45 -18.73
N ALA A 13 -6.64 8.55 -19.42
CA ALA A 13 -5.77 8.51 -20.58
C ALA A 13 -4.35 8.10 -20.14
N SER A 14 -3.87 6.96 -20.62
CA SER A 14 -2.46 6.60 -20.50
C SER A 14 -1.65 7.52 -21.41
N HIS A 15 -0.66 8.22 -20.84
CA HIS A 15 0.23 9.08 -21.61
C HIS A 15 1.57 8.35 -21.74
N ALA A 16 1.95 8.04 -22.98
CA ALA A 16 3.24 7.40 -23.23
C ALA A 16 4.38 8.43 -23.10
N ALA A 17 5.23 8.29 -22.09
CA ALA A 17 6.50 9.01 -22.04
C ALA A 17 7.55 8.25 -22.85
N ARG A 18 8.44 8.96 -23.56
CA ARG A 18 9.55 8.35 -24.32
C ARG A 18 10.90 8.81 -23.80
N ALA A 19 11.74 7.85 -23.43
CA ALA A 19 13.20 8.01 -23.34
C ALA A 19 13.85 6.87 -24.14
N GLY A 20 14.27 7.14 -25.38
CA GLY A 20 14.86 6.12 -26.28
C GLY A 20 13.86 5.11 -26.87
N GLN A 21 14.28 3.86 -27.10
CA GLN A 21 13.41 2.75 -27.58
C GLN A 21 12.44 2.21 -26.51
N VAL A 22 12.56 2.67 -25.26
CA VAL A 22 11.68 2.24 -24.17
C VAL A 22 10.38 3.04 -24.21
N ARG A 23 9.25 2.33 -24.21
CA ARG A 23 7.92 2.91 -24.01
C ARG A 23 7.56 2.79 -22.54
N PHE A 24 7.09 3.88 -21.96
CA PHE A 24 6.52 3.89 -20.61
C PHE A 24 5.01 4.11 -20.73
N ASP A 25 4.22 3.21 -20.15
CA ASP A 25 2.79 3.44 -19.96
C ASP A 25 2.59 4.11 -18.59
N VAL A 26 2.17 5.38 -18.61
CA VAL A 26 1.86 6.11 -17.38
C VAL A 26 0.36 6.08 -17.17
N GLN A 27 -0.06 5.44 -16.07
CA GLN A 27 -1.44 5.44 -15.62
C GLN A 27 -1.59 6.32 -14.39
N LEU A 28 -2.47 7.31 -14.46
CA LEU A 28 -2.88 8.09 -13.30
C LEU A 28 -3.85 7.27 -12.47
N LEU A 29 -3.71 7.28 -11.14
CA LEU A 29 -4.67 6.64 -10.25
C LEU A 29 -5.85 7.59 -9.97
N PRO A 30 -7.08 7.07 -9.81
CA PRO A 30 -8.19 7.87 -9.32
C PRO A 30 -7.88 8.45 -7.93
N ALA A 31 -8.05 9.75 -7.74
CA ALA A 31 -7.85 10.42 -6.46
C ALA A 31 -9.05 11.32 -6.12
N ALA A 32 -9.46 11.32 -4.84
CA ALA A 32 -10.43 12.28 -4.34
C ALA A 32 -9.83 13.70 -4.33
N THR A 33 -10.66 14.72 -4.58
CA THR A 33 -10.22 16.13 -4.55
C THR A 33 -9.60 16.47 -3.19
N GLY A 34 -8.38 16.98 -3.19
CA GLY A 34 -7.65 17.35 -1.97
C GLY A 34 -7.00 16.18 -1.22
N ALA A 35 -7.09 14.96 -1.75
CA ALA A 35 -6.31 13.83 -1.26
C ALA A 35 -4.93 13.77 -1.92
N GLN A 36 -3.91 13.48 -1.12
CA GLN A 36 -2.57 13.12 -1.58
C GLN A 36 -2.47 11.59 -1.58
N GLN A 37 -1.80 11.03 -2.58
CA GLN A 37 -1.57 9.59 -2.70
C GLN A 37 -0.08 9.32 -2.78
N VAL A 38 0.37 8.30 -2.05
CA VAL A 38 1.72 7.75 -2.13
C VAL A 38 1.59 6.33 -2.62
N ILE A 39 2.30 6.00 -3.70
CA ILE A 39 2.47 4.63 -4.19
C ILE A 39 3.69 4.05 -3.49
N SER A 40 3.56 2.87 -2.90
CA SER A 40 4.67 2.20 -2.21
C SER A 40 5.00 0.82 -2.77
N GLY A 41 4.13 0.21 -3.57
CA GLY A 41 4.43 -1.04 -4.24
C GLY A 41 3.63 -1.26 -5.51
N LEU A 42 4.24 -1.98 -6.46
CA LEU A 42 3.66 -2.44 -7.71
C LEU A 42 4.18 -3.86 -7.95
N ASN A 43 3.30 -4.80 -8.27
CA ASN A 43 3.69 -6.16 -8.64
C ASN A 43 3.51 -6.41 -10.16
N ASP A 44 3.95 -7.59 -10.63
CA ASP A 44 3.96 -7.94 -12.06
C ASP A 44 2.55 -8.08 -12.67
N SER A 45 1.51 -8.26 -11.85
CA SER A 45 0.11 -8.26 -12.31
C SER A 45 -0.48 -6.86 -12.47
N GLY A 46 0.30 -5.80 -12.21
CA GLY A 46 -0.19 -4.42 -12.27
C GLY A 46 -0.94 -3.98 -11.02
N THR A 47 -0.94 -4.79 -9.95
CA THR A 47 -1.56 -4.42 -8.68
C THR A 47 -0.65 -3.45 -7.95
N VAL A 48 -1.20 -2.29 -7.59
CA VAL A 48 -0.51 -1.22 -6.87
C VAL A 48 -1.03 -1.17 -5.44
N VAL A 49 -0.14 -0.93 -4.49
CA VAL A 49 -0.49 -0.58 -3.11
C VAL A 49 0.13 0.74 -2.71
N GLY A 50 -0.53 1.39 -1.77
CA GLY A 50 -0.09 2.68 -1.28
C GLY A 50 -0.96 3.17 -0.14
N TYR A 51 -0.81 4.43 0.20
CA TYR A 51 -1.69 5.10 1.17
C TYR A 51 -2.06 6.49 0.69
N GLN A 52 -3.24 6.93 1.10
CA GLN A 52 -3.75 8.26 0.81
C GLN A 52 -4.05 9.00 2.10
N PHE A 53 -3.95 10.33 2.05
CA PHE A 53 -4.24 11.19 3.18
C PHE A 53 -4.76 12.54 2.70
N SER A 54 -5.51 13.22 3.56
CA SER A 54 -5.99 14.58 3.31
C SER A 54 -5.99 15.36 4.62
N SER A 55 -6.08 16.69 4.52
CA SER A 55 -6.09 17.54 5.71
C SER A 55 -7.19 17.09 6.69
N GLY A 56 -6.78 16.77 7.92
CA GLY A 56 -7.69 16.35 8.99
C GLY A 56 -8.13 14.88 8.97
N ASN A 57 -7.66 14.07 8.01
CA ASN A 57 -7.97 12.64 7.95
C ASN A 57 -6.71 11.79 8.15
N PRO A 58 -6.82 10.64 8.83
CA PRO A 58 -5.71 9.72 8.96
C PRO A 58 -5.33 9.09 7.61
N GLU A 59 -4.11 8.56 7.54
CA GLU A 59 -3.62 7.84 6.37
C GLU A 59 -4.35 6.51 6.21
N GLN A 60 -4.87 6.28 5.01
CA GLN A 60 -5.60 5.08 4.65
C GLN A 60 -4.86 4.31 3.57
N ALA A 61 -4.58 3.04 3.83
CA ALA A 61 -4.03 2.13 2.83
C ALA A 61 -5.04 1.93 1.69
N TYR A 62 -4.54 1.80 0.46
CA TYR A 62 -5.34 1.44 -0.70
C TYR A 62 -4.65 0.34 -1.52
N VAL A 63 -5.47 -0.37 -2.29
CA VAL A 63 -5.06 -1.27 -3.36
C VAL A 63 -5.70 -0.78 -4.66
N PHE A 64 -4.93 -0.78 -5.74
CA PHE A 64 -5.42 -0.53 -7.08
C PHE A 64 -5.15 -1.76 -7.94
N THR A 65 -6.21 -2.36 -8.47
CA THR A 65 -6.14 -3.54 -9.34
C THR A 65 -7.20 -3.41 -10.40
N ASP A 66 -6.90 -3.83 -11.63
CA ASP A 66 -7.86 -3.88 -12.74
C ASP A 66 -8.61 -2.56 -12.95
N GLY A 67 -7.91 -1.42 -12.84
CA GLY A 67 -8.49 -0.09 -13.04
C GLY A 67 -9.27 0.45 -11.84
N THR A 68 -9.39 -0.29 -10.74
CA THR A 68 -10.22 0.06 -9.59
C THR A 68 -9.38 0.36 -8.37
N LEU A 69 -9.51 1.57 -7.81
CA LEU A 69 -8.90 1.94 -6.53
C LEU A 69 -9.86 1.61 -5.38
N SER A 70 -9.40 0.82 -4.42
CA SER A 70 -10.15 0.40 -3.25
C SER A 70 -9.36 0.66 -1.97
N VAL A 71 -10.06 1.01 -0.89
CA VAL A 71 -9.44 1.05 0.44
C VAL A 71 -9.00 -0.36 0.83
N LEU A 72 -7.78 -0.49 1.36
CA LEU A 72 -7.28 -1.73 1.92
C LEU A 72 -7.54 -1.71 3.44
N PRO A 73 -8.59 -2.40 3.94
CA PRO A 73 -8.98 -2.29 5.32
C PRO A 73 -7.98 -3.00 6.24
N VAL A 74 -7.56 -2.29 7.29
CA VAL A 74 -6.83 -2.84 8.43
C VAL A 74 -7.71 -2.64 9.68
N PRO A 75 -8.42 -3.68 10.15
CA PRO A 75 -9.39 -3.53 11.23
C PRO A 75 -8.79 -2.92 12.50
N GLY A 76 -9.44 -1.87 13.02
CA GLY A 76 -9.02 -1.15 14.22
C GLY A 76 -7.81 -0.24 14.05
N ALA A 77 -7.18 -0.21 12.87
CA ALA A 77 -6.05 0.66 12.64
C ALA A 77 -6.50 2.14 12.52
N LEU A 78 -5.84 3.01 13.28
CA LEU A 78 -5.97 4.46 13.14
C LEU A 78 -5.31 4.96 11.87
N TRP A 79 -4.23 4.31 11.43
CA TRP A 79 -3.59 4.54 10.15
C TRP A 79 -2.90 3.28 9.65
N ALA A 80 -2.72 3.19 8.33
CA ALA A 80 -2.00 2.09 7.69
C ALA A 80 -1.14 2.60 6.53
N ARG A 81 0.12 2.16 6.50
CA ARG A 81 1.12 2.49 5.49
C ARG A 81 1.72 1.21 4.90
N PRO A 82 1.26 0.77 3.72
CA PRO A 82 1.93 -0.26 2.95
C PRO A 82 3.34 0.21 2.55
N ALA A 83 4.29 -0.71 2.54
CA ALA A 83 5.67 -0.49 2.12
C ALA A 83 6.03 -1.27 0.84
N GLY A 84 5.27 -2.31 0.48
CA GLY A 84 5.50 -3.08 -0.75
C GLY A 84 4.47 -4.19 -0.94
N ILE A 85 4.46 -4.79 -2.12
CA ILE A 85 3.58 -5.91 -2.50
C ILE A 85 4.38 -6.94 -3.31
N SER A 86 4.12 -8.23 -3.08
CA SER A 86 4.65 -9.34 -3.88
C SER A 86 3.69 -9.75 -5.01
N ASN A 87 4.16 -10.56 -5.97
CA ASN A 87 3.32 -11.08 -7.06
C ASN A 87 2.20 -12.00 -6.55
N ASN A 88 2.37 -12.58 -5.36
CA ASN A 88 1.35 -13.40 -4.71
C ASN A 88 0.31 -12.55 -3.95
N GLY A 89 0.36 -11.22 -4.06
CA GLY A 89 -0.60 -10.31 -3.41
C GLY A 89 -0.36 -10.13 -1.90
N VAL A 90 0.81 -10.52 -1.38
CA VAL A 90 1.17 -10.23 0.02
C VAL A 90 1.73 -8.82 0.10
N VAL A 91 1.13 -8.01 0.95
CA VAL A 91 1.50 -6.61 1.22
C VAL A 91 2.28 -6.56 2.53
N VAL A 92 3.42 -5.88 2.53
CA VAL A 92 4.15 -5.57 3.76
C VAL A 92 3.94 -4.12 4.15
N GLY A 93 4.02 -3.82 5.45
CA GLY A 93 3.95 -2.44 5.90
C GLY A 93 3.75 -2.31 7.40
N SER A 94 3.30 -1.13 7.82
CA SER A 94 3.01 -0.82 9.21
C SER A 94 1.62 -0.22 9.37
N TRP A 95 1.01 -0.44 10.52
CA TRP A 95 -0.28 0.12 10.89
C TRP A 95 -0.32 0.36 12.39
N PHE A 96 -1.23 1.21 12.85
CA PHE A 96 -1.30 1.58 14.25
C PHE A 96 -2.66 1.25 14.84
N VAL A 97 -2.69 0.30 15.76
CA VAL A 97 -3.92 -0.22 16.38
C VAL A 97 -3.74 -0.27 17.88
N ASN A 98 -4.78 0.09 18.64
CA ASN A 98 -4.76 0.05 20.11
C ASN A 98 -3.52 0.75 20.72
N ASN A 99 -3.20 1.95 20.24
CA ASN A 99 -2.06 2.75 20.67
C ASN A 99 -0.68 2.08 20.47
N THR A 100 -0.59 1.10 19.57
CA THR A 100 0.64 0.34 19.30
C THR A 100 0.89 0.29 17.79
N GLN A 101 2.12 0.61 17.37
CA GLN A 101 2.55 0.37 15.99
C GLN A 101 2.78 -1.12 15.80
N GLN A 102 2.09 -1.68 14.81
CA GLN A 102 2.29 -3.02 14.32
C GLN A 102 2.93 -2.98 12.94
N THR A 103 3.67 -4.02 12.63
CA THR A 103 4.29 -4.23 11.32
C THR A 103 4.11 -5.68 10.95
N GLY A 104 3.87 -5.95 9.68
CA GLY A 104 3.78 -7.31 9.20
C GLY A 104 3.22 -7.39 7.80
N PHE A 105 2.43 -8.43 7.58
CA PHE A 105 1.92 -8.82 6.28
C PHE A 105 0.40 -8.70 6.26
N LEU A 106 -0.14 -8.15 5.17
CA LEU A 106 -1.57 -8.01 4.88
C LEU A 106 -1.85 -8.68 3.53
N SER A 107 -3.05 -9.24 3.36
CA SER A 107 -3.49 -9.66 2.02
C SER A 107 -3.92 -8.43 1.20
N ALA A 108 -3.50 -8.34 -0.06
CA ALA A 108 -3.97 -7.32 -1.00
C ALA A 108 -5.48 -7.44 -1.30
N SER A 109 -6.09 -8.61 -1.05
CA SER A 109 -7.54 -8.81 -1.14
C SER A 109 -8.33 -8.21 0.03
N GLY A 110 -7.63 -7.66 1.03
CA GLY A 110 -8.21 -6.99 2.19
C GLY A 110 -8.65 -7.89 3.34
N ALA A 111 -8.78 -7.23 4.50
CA ALA A 111 -9.40 -7.61 5.77
C ALA A 111 -8.56 -8.35 6.82
N THR A 112 -7.46 -9.02 6.50
CA THR A 112 -6.71 -9.78 7.52
C THR A 112 -5.19 -9.56 7.47
N PRO A 113 -4.57 -9.17 8.60
CA PRO A 113 -3.14 -9.40 8.81
C PRO A 113 -2.85 -10.89 8.68
N ILE A 114 -1.99 -11.25 7.72
CA ILE A 114 -1.52 -12.61 7.49
C ILE A 114 -0.57 -13.02 8.62
N ALA A 115 0.28 -12.08 9.06
CA ALA A 115 1.15 -12.23 10.21
C ALA A 115 1.62 -10.87 10.71
N VAL A 116 1.83 -10.75 12.04
CA VAL A 116 2.51 -9.60 12.65
C VAL A 116 3.96 -10.01 12.93
N LEU A 117 4.90 -9.18 12.48
CA LEU A 117 6.30 -9.32 12.84
C LEU A 117 6.49 -8.74 14.24
N SER A 118 6.56 -9.62 15.24
CA SER A 118 7.03 -9.28 16.58
C SER A 118 8.54 -9.44 16.61
N ALA A 119 9.27 -8.36 16.93
CA ALA A 119 10.72 -8.47 17.13
C ALA A 119 11.10 -8.86 18.58
N GLY A 120 10.12 -9.08 19.47
CA GLY A 120 10.35 -9.26 20.91
C GLY A 120 10.10 -7.98 21.72
N ALA A 121 10.24 -8.06 23.04
CA ALA A 121 10.05 -6.91 23.92
C ALA A 121 11.09 -5.81 23.63
N ASN A 122 10.62 -4.57 23.50
CA ASN A 122 11.42 -3.37 23.19
C ASN A 122 12.04 -3.32 21.79
N THR A 123 11.42 -4.00 20.81
CA THR A 123 11.89 -3.98 19.42
C THR A 123 10.78 -3.64 18.43
N ASN A 124 10.94 -2.55 17.68
CA ASN A 124 10.05 -2.23 16.55
C ASN A 124 10.54 -2.97 15.31
N ALA A 125 9.80 -3.98 14.83
CA ALA A 125 10.03 -4.53 13.50
C ALA A 125 9.47 -3.57 12.45
N VAL A 126 10.17 -3.35 11.34
CA VAL A 126 9.63 -2.67 10.15
C VAL A 126 9.86 -3.56 8.96
N ALA A 127 8.84 -3.76 8.11
CA ALA A 127 8.97 -4.45 6.84
C ALA A 127 8.96 -3.38 5.75
N GLN A 128 10.12 -3.18 5.11
CA GLN A 128 10.35 -2.09 4.16
C GLN A 128 10.26 -2.56 2.70
N ALA A 129 10.51 -3.84 2.44
CA ALA A 129 10.48 -4.38 1.09
C ALA A 129 10.10 -5.87 1.10
N ILE A 130 9.40 -6.28 0.05
CA ILE A 130 9.10 -7.68 -0.29
C ILE A 130 9.46 -7.90 -1.75
N ASP A 131 10.10 -9.03 -2.07
CA ASP A 131 10.41 -9.39 -3.45
C ASP A 131 9.14 -9.84 -4.18
N PRO A 132 9.15 -9.83 -5.52
CA PRO A 132 8.03 -10.34 -6.31
C PRO A 132 7.69 -11.81 -5.97
N GLY A 133 8.66 -12.61 -5.53
CA GLY A 133 8.48 -14.00 -5.08
C GLY A 133 7.86 -14.17 -3.69
N GLY A 134 7.59 -13.09 -2.95
CA GLY A 134 7.04 -13.11 -1.61
C GLY A 134 8.06 -13.24 -0.47
N ARG A 135 9.37 -13.19 -0.74
CA ARG A 135 10.42 -13.12 0.30
C ARG A 135 10.55 -11.69 0.80
N LEU A 136 10.60 -11.50 2.10
CA LEU A 136 10.81 -10.17 2.67
C LEU A 136 12.30 -9.80 2.51
N ILE A 137 12.59 -8.73 1.76
CA ILE A 137 13.98 -8.35 1.42
C ILE A 137 14.61 -7.44 2.48
N ALA A 138 13.81 -6.64 3.19
CA ALA A 138 14.35 -5.75 4.21
C ALA A 138 13.37 -5.49 5.34
N GLY A 139 13.83 -5.74 6.55
CA GLY A 139 13.25 -5.15 7.74
C GLY A 139 14.30 -4.71 8.77
N TYR A 140 13.93 -3.79 9.67
CA TYR A 140 14.78 -3.37 10.79
C TYR A 140 14.06 -3.60 12.12
N SER A 141 14.79 -4.05 13.14
CA SER A 141 14.35 -4.05 14.55
C SER A 141 14.98 -2.88 15.30
N VAL A 142 14.19 -2.00 15.94
CA VAL A 142 14.75 -0.92 16.80
C VAL A 142 14.84 -1.39 18.24
N GLY A 143 16.05 -1.68 18.72
CA GLY A 143 16.44 -2.09 20.08
C GLY A 143 17.98 -2.23 20.16
N ASP A 144 18.54 -2.92 21.18
CA ASP A 144 20.00 -3.02 21.42
C ASP A 144 20.84 -3.68 20.30
N ALA A 145 20.21 -4.14 19.22
CA ALA A 145 20.91 -4.56 18.01
C ALA A 145 20.14 -4.13 16.76
N HIS A 146 20.73 -3.24 15.98
CA HIS A 146 20.27 -2.91 14.63
C HIS A 146 20.59 -4.11 13.73
N ARG A 147 19.60 -4.95 13.45
CA ARG A 147 19.78 -6.09 12.54
C ARG A 147 18.94 -5.89 11.30
N SER A 148 19.61 -5.67 10.18
CA SER A 148 19.02 -5.86 8.85
C SER A 148 18.98 -7.36 8.57
N TRP A 149 17.87 -7.84 8.02
CA TRP A 149 17.69 -9.24 7.63
C TRP A 149 17.23 -9.31 6.17
N ILE A 150 17.72 -10.34 5.47
CA ILE A 150 17.43 -10.72 4.07
C ILE A 150 17.04 -12.20 4.09
#